data_AF-A0A533Y5G0-F1
#
_entry.id   AF-A0A533Y5G0-F1
#
_cell.length_a   1.000
_cell.length_b   1.000
_cell.length_c   1.000
_cell.angle_alpha   90.00
_cell.angle_beta   90.00
_cell.angle_gamma   90.00
#
_symmetry.space_group_name_H-M   'P 1'
#
loop_
_entity.id
_entity.type
_entity.pdbx_description
1 polymer ?
#
loop_
_entity_poly.entity_id
_entity_poly.type
_entity_poly.pdbx_seq_one_letter_code
_entity_poly.pdbx_strand_id
1 'polypeptide(L)'
;MKVSGFTFCRNVVRYDYPIIQSIQSILPIVDEFIVNVGRCEDGTLELVQSIGDPKIRIIHSVWDEALRTGGLIYSQQTNIALAACTGDWAFYLQADEVIHEEDLPHILKVMQDNLDKTTVLGLLFRYLHFVGDYWSINPWHYHRAVRVIRNNRELESCGDAVGFSRMADGKYLQSGPSHWLASSNARVFHYGWVKNQQTMLAKRREQLRVYYGDQPSEAQTKMLMLEELDLENYRILKDFRGAHPKVMQSRVENAARLAPRRNRWLNWRFYREVARRGFRG
;
A
#
# COMPACT_ATOMS: atom_id res chain seq x y z
N MET A 1 4.17 16.11 -19.98
CA MET A 1 3.52 15.30 -18.94
C MET A 1 4.10 15.70 -17.60
N LYS A 2 3.26 15.98 -16.62
CA LYS A 2 3.62 16.19 -15.22
C LYS A 2 3.04 15.08 -14.35
N VAL A 3 3.78 14.60 -13.36
CA VAL A 3 3.36 13.51 -12.45
C VAL A 3 3.48 13.98 -11.00
N SER A 4 2.40 13.89 -10.24
CA SER A 4 2.40 14.13 -8.79
C SER A 4 2.47 12.79 -8.05
N GLY A 5 3.50 12.57 -7.24
CA GLY A 5 3.48 11.54 -6.21
C GLY A 5 2.64 12.00 -5.04
N PHE A 6 1.93 11.09 -4.35
CA PHE A 6 1.26 11.46 -3.12
C PHE A 6 1.04 10.30 -2.15
N THR A 7 0.94 10.64 -0.87
CA THR A 7 0.63 9.69 0.20
C THR A 7 0.03 10.42 1.41
N PHE A 8 -0.44 9.66 2.39
CA PHE A 8 -0.72 10.16 3.73
C PHE A 8 -0.02 9.28 4.76
N CYS A 9 0.29 9.85 5.92
CA CYS A 9 0.92 9.09 6.99
C CYS A 9 0.53 9.61 8.38
N ARG A 10 0.56 8.70 9.36
CA ARG A 10 0.37 8.99 10.77
C ARG A 10 1.06 7.93 11.62
N ASN A 11 1.82 8.34 12.62
CA ASN A 11 2.48 7.46 13.59
C ASN A 11 3.31 6.32 12.94
N VAL A 12 4.03 6.64 11.86
CA VAL A 12 4.73 5.63 11.06
C VAL A 12 6.00 5.10 11.71
N VAL A 13 6.59 5.87 12.62
CA VAL A 13 7.72 5.41 13.43
C VAL A 13 7.23 4.33 14.40
N ARG A 14 6.14 4.61 15.12
CA ARG A 14 5.54 3.68 16.08
C ARG A 14 5.14 2.34 15.46
N TYR A 15 4.65 2.38 14.22
CA TYR A 15 4.19 1.19 13.49
C TYR A 15 5.23 0.65 12.49
N ASP A 16 6.46 1.15 12.50
CA ASP A 16 7.57 0.75 11.63
C ASP A 16 7.16 0.63 10.15
N TYR A 17 6.50 1.65 9.61
CA TYR A 17 6.20 1.70 8.18
C TYR A 17 7.43 2.20 7.41
N PRO A 18 7.78 1.59 6.26
CA PRO A 18 8.90 2.01 5.43
C PRO A 18 8.58 3.27 4.59
N ILE A 19 8.06 4.33 5.21
CA ILE A 19 7.57 5.53 4.52
C ILE A 19 8.67 6.23 3.71
N ILE A 20 9.90 6.29 4.25
CA ILE A 20 11.04 6.88 3.53
C ILE A 20 11.27 6.11 2.23
N GLN A 21 11.30 4.78 2.31
CA GLN A 21 11.52 3.92 1.16
C GLN A 21 10.36 4.00 0.16
N SER A 22 9.12 4.10 0.65
CA SER A 22 7.93 4.31 -0.17
C SER A 22 8.06 5.57 -1.02
N ILE A 23 8.30 6.73 -0.38
CA ILE A 23 8.46 8.02 -1.05
C ILE A 23 9.64 7.98 -2.03
N GLN A 24 10.82 7.57 -1.55
CA GLN A 24 12.05 7.51 -2.36
C GLN A 24 11.93 6.61 -3.58
N SER A 25 11.10 5.56 -3.53
CA SER A 25 10.96 4.62 -4.64
C SER A 25 10.36 5.24 -5.91
N ILE A 26 9.57 6.32 -5.80
CA ILE A 26 8.95 6.99 -6.95
C ILE A 26 9.42 8.44 -7.15
N LEU A 27 10.17 9.03 -6.21
CA LEU A 27 10.80 10.34 -6.37
C LEU A 27 11.53 10.55 -7.73
N PRO A 28 12.21 9.55 -8.32
CA PRO A 28 12.88 9.71 -9.61
C PRO A 28 11.93 10.01 -10.79
N ILE A 29 10.65 9.66 -10.70
CA ILE A 29 9.69 9.74 -11.82
C ILE A 29 8.52 10.70 -11.59
N VAL A 30 8.55 11.45 -10.49
CA VAL A 30 7.55 12.48 -10.18
C VAL A 30 8.17 13.87 -10.22
N ASP A 31 7.36 14.87 -10.51
CA ASP A 31 7.74 16.29 -10.55
C ASP A 31 7.49 16.98 -9.20
N GLU A 32 6.54 16.46 -8.42
CA GLU A 32 6.25 16.86 -7.05
C GLU A 32 5.80 15.65 -6.24
N PHE A 33 5.92 15.71 -4.92
CA PHE A 33 5.43 14.67 -4.02
C PHE A 33 4.67 15.29 -2.85
N ILE A 34 3.37 15.01 -2.73
CA ILE A 34 2.53 15.51 -1.64
C ILE A 34 2.48 14.50 -0.50
N VAL A 35 2.87 14.91 0.72
CA VAL A 35 2.74 14.06 1.92
C VAL A 35 1.76 14.71 2.89
N ASN A 36 0.59 14.09 3.07
CA ASN A 36 -0.36 14.50 4.09
C ASN A 36 -0.01 13.85 5.44
N VAL A 37 0.58 14.64 6.34
CA VAL A 37 0.98 14.20 7.67
C VAL A 37 -0.14 14.53 8.64
N GLY A 38 -0.84 13.50 9.12
CA GLY A 38 -1.81 13.63 10.20
C GLY A 38 -1.12 14.01 11.51
N ARG A 39 -1.87 14.56 12.47
CA ARG A 39 -1.36 14.78 13.83
C ARG A 39 -0.78 13.49 14.42
N CYS A 40 0.53 13.50 14.65
CA CYS A 40 1.30 12.38 15.18
C CYS A 40 1.69 12.62 16.64
N GLU A 41 1.99 11.53 17.34
CA GLU A 41 2.53 11.51 18.72
C GLU A 41 3.98 10.96 18.75
N ASP A 42 4.57 10.73 17.57
CA ASP A 42 5.92 10.21 17.38
C ASP A 42 6.71 11.10 16.39
N GLY A 43 7.95 10.71 16.10
CA GLY A 43 8.85 11.44 15.19
C GLY A 43 8.50 11.34 13.69
N THR A 44 7.24 11.09 13.32
CA THR A 44 6.83 10.91 11.92
C THR A 44 7.10 12.14 11.07
N LEU A 45 6.83 13.35 11.59
CA LEU A 45 7.01 14.58 10.82
C LEU A 45 8.49 14.82 10.52
N GLU A 46 9.34 14.69 11.54
CA GLU A 46 10.79 14.84 11.45
C GLU A 46 11.37 13.78 10.50
N LEU A 47 10.85 12.56 10.55
CA LEU A 47 11.25 11.49 9.64
C LEU A 47 10.97 11.84 8.18
N VAL A 48 9.77 12.37 7.86
CA VAL A 48 9.44 12.79 6.49
C VAL A 48 10.29 14.00 6.06
N GLN A 49 10.48 14.98 6.94
CA GLN A 49 11.32 16.16 6.68
C GLN A 49 12.78 15.76 6.42
N SER A 50 13.28 14.73 7.09
CA SER A 50 14.66 14.25 6.93
C SER A 50 15.00 13.76 5.52
N ILE A 51 14.00 13.47 4.68
CA ILE A 51 14.24 13.09 3.27
C ILE A 51 14.90 14.24 2.50
N GLY A 52 14.57 15.49 2.83
CA GLY A 52 15.25 16.69 2.32
C GLY A 52 15.13 16.93 0.81
N ASP A 53 14.23 16.23 0.10
CA ASP A 53 14.04 16.41 -1.34
C ASP A 53 13.12 17.60 -1.63
N PRO A 54 13.52 18.57 -2.48
CA PRO A 54 12.73 19.78 -2.75
C PRO A 54 11.41 19.51 -3.47
N LYS A 55 11.20 18.33 -4.07
CA LYS A 55 9.93 17.94 -4.67
C LYS A 55 8.87 17.64 -3.61
N ILE A 56 9.28 17.36 -2.37
CA ILE A 56 8.35 16.98 -1.29
C ILE A 56 7.67 18.23 -0.73
N ARG A 57 6.34 18.24 -0.78
CA ARG A 57 5.50 19.21 -0.11
C ARG A 57 4.67 18.53 0.97
N ILE A 58 4.92 18.92 2.22
CA ILE A 58 4.19 18.42 3.38
C ILE A 58 2.93 19.28 3.56
N ILE A 59 1.78 18.61 3.74
CA ILE A 59 0.55 19.24 4.22
C ILE A 59 0.15 18.58 5.54
N HIS A 60 -0.51 19.34 6.40
CA HIS A 60 -0.91 18.88 7.73
C HIS A 60 -2.42 18.68 7.80
N SER A 61 -2.84 17.63 8.50
CA SER A 61 -4.25 17.37 8.76
C SER A 61 -4.49 16.91 10.20
N VAL A 62 -5.73 17.04 10.64
CA VAL A 62 -6.22 16.40 11.85
C VAL A 62 -7.25 15.38 11.41
N TRP A 63 -7.13 14.16 11.91
CA TRP A 63 -8.06 13.08 11.59
C TRP A 63 -9.36 13.33 12.35
N ASP A 64 -10.47 13.43 11.62
CA ASP A 64 -11.78 13.52 12.23
C ASP A 64 -12.12 12.18 12.89
N GLU A 65 -12.27 12.21 14.22
CA GLU A 65 -12.54 11.00 15.00
C GLU A 65 -13.93 10.41 14.69
N ALA A 66 -14.86 11.23 14.19
CA ALA A 66 -16.20 10.78 13.80
C ALA A 66 -16.20 9.93 12.51
N LEU A 67 -15.16 10.04 11.68
CA LEU A 67 -15.02 9.33 10.39
C LEU A 67 -14.20 8.03 10.48
N ARG A 68 -13.94 7.53 11.70
CA ARG A 68 -13.14 6.31 11.92
C ARG A 68 -13.82 5.06 11.37
N THR A 69 -15.15 4.95 11.53
CA THR A 69 -15.92 3.74 11.23
C THR A 69 -15.66 3.22 9.81
N GLY A 70 -15.22 1.96 9.72
CA GLY A 70 -14.97 1.28 8.45
C GLY A 70 -13.71 1.71 7.69
N GLY A 71 -12.79 2.47 8.31
CA GLY A 71 -11.53 2.87 7.68
C GLY A 71 -11.64 4.04 6.69
N LEU A 72 -12.81 4.69 6.62
CA LEU A 72 -13.07 5.86 5.75
C LEU A 72 -12.10 7.02 6.01
N ILE A 73 -11.55 7.09 7.22
CA ILE A 73 -10.50 8.06 7.52
C ILE A 73 -9.30 7.94 6.58
N TYR A 74 -8.93 6.73 6.14
CA TYR A 74 -7.80 6.56 5.23
C TYR A 74 -8.07 7.17 3.86
N SER A 75 -9.25 6.94 3.29
CA SER A 75 -9.61 7.52 1.98
C SER A 75 -9.75 9.04 2.07
N GLN A 76 -10.31 9.57 3.17
CA GLN A 76 -10.37 11.02 3.42
C GLN A 76 -8.96 11.65 3.40
N GLN A 77 -8.01 11.06 4.13
CA GLN A 77 -6.65 11.58 4.21
C GLN A 77 -5.90 11.45 2.88
N THR A 78 -6.19 10.39 2.13
CA THR A 78 -5.70 10.21 0.75
C THR A 78 -6.25 11.31 -0.17
N ASN A 79 -7.54 11.63 -0.05
CA ASN A 79 -8.21 12.65 -0.86
C ASN A 79 -7.72 14.07 -0.56
N ILE A 80 -7.36 14.39 0.69
CA ILE A 80 -6.71 15.65 1.04
C ILE A 80 -5.37 15.80 0.31
N ALA A 81 -4.55 14.75 0.28
CA ALA A 81 -3.28 14.74 -0.47
C ALA A 81 -3.51 14.85 -1.99
N LEU A 82 -4.45 14.06 -2.53
CA LEU A 82 -4.81 14.06 -3.94
C LEU A 82 -5.29 15.43 -4.43
N ALA A 83 -6.11 16.13 -3.64
CA ALA A 83 -6.63 17.45 -3.99
C ALA A 83 -5.51 18.49 -4.20
N ALA A 84 -4.36 18.28 -3.57
CA ALA A 84 -3.20 19.15 -3.66
C ALA A 84 -2.28 18.83 -4.85
N CYS A 85 -2.48 17.71 -5.54
CA CYS A 85 -1.72 17.31 -6.72
C CYS A 85 -2.04 18.20 -7.95
N THR A 86 -1.01 18.52 -8.72
CA THR A 86 -1.08 19.41 -9.89
C THR A 86 -0.64 18.78 -11.21
N GLY A 87 -0.14 17.54 -11.20
CA GLY A 87 0.27 16.80 -12.39
C GLY A 87 -0.91 16.29 -13.21
N ASP A 88 -0.63 15.83 -14.43
CA ASP A 88 -1.59 15.14 -15.31
C ASP A 88 -1.98 13.77 -14.74
N TRP A 89 -1.00 13.12 -14.11
CA TRP A 89 -1.14 11.85 -13.40
C TRP A 89 -0.84 12.05 -11.91
N ALA A 90 -1.60 11.36 -11.06
CA ALA A 90 -1.34 11.28 -9.62
C ALA A 90 -0.97 9.82 -9.25
N PHE A 91 0.25 9.63 -8.74
CA PHE A 91 0.80 8.36 -8.31
C PHE A 91 0.73 8.23 -6.79
N TYR A 92 -0.22 7.45 -6.33
CA TYR A 92 -0.43 7.11 -4.93
C TYR A 92 0.40 5.92 -4.49
N LEU A 93 0.99 5.98 -3.30
CA LEU A 93 1.51 4.82 -2.56
C LEU A 93 1.09 4.90 -1.09
N GLN A 94 0.76 3.75 -0.49
CA GLN A 94 0.64 3.64 0.97
C GLN A 94 2.03 3.59 1.61
N ALA A 95 2.12 3.93 2.90
CA ALA A 95 3.38 4.03 3.64
C ALA A 95 4.22 2.73 3.69
N ASP A 96 3.61 1.59 3.36
CA ASP A 96 4.21 0.26 3.29
C ASP A 96 4.34 -0.30 1.85
N GLU A 97 4.10 0.52 0.84
CA GLU A 97 4.21 0.16 -0.57
C GLU A 97 5.44 0.79 -1.20
N VAL A 98 6.18 0.00 -1.97
CA VAL A 98 7.43 0.42 -2.60
C VAL A 98 7.45 -0.08 -4.04
N ILE A 99 7.94 0.75 -4.96
CA ILE A 99 8.16 0.38 -6.37
C ILE A 99 9.61 -0.05 -6.59
N HIS A 100 9.81 -1.08 -7.41
CA HIS A 100 11.16 -1.49 -7.81
C HIS A 100 11.72 -0.53 -8.87
N GLU A 101 12.98 -0.14 -8.77
CA GLU A 101 13.61 0.83 -9.67
C GLU A 101 13.56 0.39 -11.15
N GLU A 102 13.65 -0.91 -11.41
CA GLU A 102 13.50 -1.51 -12.75
C GLU A 102 12.10 -1.29 -13.37
N ASP A 103 11.08 -1.11 -12.54
CA ASP A 103 9.70 -0.95 -13.01
C ASP A 103 9.41 0.53 -13.39
N LEU A 104 10.24 1.49 -12.95
CA LEU A 104 10.04 2.92 -13.16
C LEU A 104 9.97 3.34 -14.65
N PRO A 105 10.85 2.88 -15.55
CA PRO A 105 10.77 3.23 -16.97
C PRO A 105 9.49 2.74 -17.62
N HIS A 106 8.99 1.57 -17.22
CA HIS A 106 7.73 1.01 -17.74
C HIS A 106 6.54 1.87 -17.33
N ILE A 107 6.49 2.32 -16.07
CA ILE A 107 5.42 3.18 -15.56
C ILE A 107 5.39 4.51 -16.32
N LEU A 108 6.54 5.17 -16.45
CA LEU A 108 6.66 6.42 -17.23
C LEU A 108 6.19 6.25 -18.67
N LYS A 109 6.61 5.17 -19.34
CA LYS A 109 6.21 4.88 -20.72
C LYS A 109 4.70 4.71 -20.84
N VAL A 110 4.07 3.96 -19.94
CA VAL A 110 2.62 3.74 -19.95
C VAL A 110 1.85 5.03 -19.67
N MET A 111 2.30 5.87 -18.72
CA MET A 111 1.69 7.18 -18.48
C MET A 111 1.78 8.08 -19.72
N GLN A 112 2.92 8.09 -20.40
CA GLN A 112 3.12 8.89 -21.62
C GLN A 112 2.27 8.38 -22.79
N ASP A 113 2.20 7.06 -23.02
CA ASP A 113 1.42 6.43 -24.10
C ASP A 113 -0.09 6.58 -23.96
N ASN A 114 -0.55 6.91 -22.75
CA ASN A 114 -1.96 7.10 -22.43
C ASN A 114 -2.28 8.55 -22.07
N LEU A 115 -1.34 9.49 -22.18
CA LEU A 115 -1.55 10.89 -21.81
C LEU A 115 -2.77 11.48 -22.53
N ASP A 116 -2.83 11.33 -23.85
CA ASP A 116 -3.90 11.85 -24.70
C ASP A 116 -5.16 10.95 -24.75
N LYS A 117 -5.08 9.73 -24.20
CA LYS A 117 -6.20 8.78 -24.14
C LYS A 117 -7.03 9.05 -22.89
N THR A 118 -7.88 10.07 -22.95
CA THR A 118 -8.71 10.53 -21.81
C THR A 118 -9.65 9.46 -21.25
N THR A 119 -9.97 8.43 -22.04
CA THR A 119 -10.76 7.27 -21.60
C THR A 119 -10.01 6.38 -20.60
N VAL A 120 -8.67 6.45 -20.53
CA VAL A 120 -7.85 5.75 -19.53
C VAL A 120 -7.77 6.63 -18.28
N LEU A 121 -8.36 6.14 -17.20
CA LEU A 121 -8.50 6.80 -15.91
C LEU A 121 -7.44 6.36 -14.90
N GLY A 122 -6.80 5.21 -15.08
CA GLY A 122 -5.76 4.76 -14.15
C GLY A 122 -4.91 3.60 -14.64
N LEU A 123 -3.81 3.35 -13.94
CA LEU A 123 -2.89 2.27 -14.21
C LEU A 123 -2.93 1.21 -13.11
N LEU A 124 -3.08 -0.04 -13.53
CA LEU A 124 -3.21 -1.21 -12.69
C LEU A 124 -1.85 -1.88 -12.47
N PHE A 125 -1.48 -2.07 -11.20
CA PHE A 125 -0.22 -2.66 -10.78
C PHE A 125 -0.42 -4.07 -10.28
N ARG A 126 0.61 -4.91 -10.40
CA ARG A 126 0.66 -6.25 -9.76
C ARG A 126 1.20 -6.15 -8.35
N TYR A 127 0.65 -6.90 -7.41
CA TYR A 127 1.07 -6.86 -6.01
C TYR A 127 1.89 -8.06 -5.58
N LEU A 128 2.87 -7.79 -4.73
CA LEU A 128 3.61 -8.77 -3.95
C LEU A 128 3.40 -8.44 -2.46
N HIS A 129 2.54 -9.20 -1.80
CA HIS A 129 2.20 -9.00 -0.40
C HIS A 129 3.15 -9.80 0.50
N PHE A 130 4.13 -9.12 1.09
CA PHE A 130 5.08 -9.72 2.01
C PHE A 130 4.47 -9.84 3.42
N VAL A 131 4.64 -11.00 4.05
CA VAL A 131 4.04 -11.32 5.34
C VAL A 131 5.05 -12.06 6.22
N GLY A 132 5.26 -11.57 7.43
CA GLY A 132 6.18 -12.13 8.43
C GLY A 132 7.63 -11.75 8.20
N ASP A 133 8.12 -11.89 6.96
CA ASP A 133 9.45 -11.46 6.56
C ASP A 133 9.50 -11.03 5.09
N TYR A 134 10.68 -10.62 4.64
CA TYR A 134 10.92 -10.13 3.28
C TYR A 134 10.93 -11.23 2.20
N TRP A 135 10.88 -12.52 2.54
CA TRP A 135 10.96 -13.60 1.55
C TRP A 135 9.65 -14.38 1.40
N SER A 136 8.56 -13.86 1.95
CA SER A 136 7.32 -14.60 2.17
C SER A 136 6.13 -13.87 1.59
N ILE A 137 5.64 -14.33 0.43
CA ILE A 137 4.50 -13.72 -0.25
C ILE A 137 3.21 -14.49 0.07
N ASN A 138 2.16 -13.76 0.45
CA ASN A 138 0.81 -14.31 0.55
C ASN A 138 0.15 -14.42 -0.84
N PRO A 139 -0.05 -15.64 -1.37
CA PRO A 139 -0.65 -15.81 -2.69
C PRO A 139 -2.17 -15.55 -2.70
N TRP A 140 -2.84 -15.52 -1.54
CA TRP A 140 -4.30 -15.40 -1.46
C TRP A 140 -4.80 -13.97 -1.27
N HIS A 141 -3.92 -13.00 -1.03
CA HIS A 141 -4.33 -11.59 -1.01
C HIS A 141 -4.66 -11.09 -2.42
N TYR A 142 -5.14 -9.85 -2.57
CA TYR A 142 -5.43 -9.31 -3.90
C TYR A 142 -4.16 -9.22 -4.75
N HIS A 143 -4.29 -9.34 -6.08
CA HIS A 143 -3.12 -9.42 -6.97
C HIS A 143 -2.87 -8.13 -7.73
N ARG A 144 -3.88 -7.25 -7.76
CA ARG A 144 -3.84 -6.02 -8.55
C ARG A 144 -4.59 -4.89 -7.87
N ALA A 145 -4.02 -3.70 -7.90
CA ALA A 145 -4.68 -2.46 -7.47
C ALA A 145 -4.23 -1.28 -8.33
N VAL A 146 -5.08 -0.25 -8.41
CA VAL A 146 -4.77 0.98 -9.14
C VAL A 146 -3.92 1.87 -8.24
N ARG A 147 -2.79 2.35 -8.74
CA ARG A 147 -1.89 3.24 -7.99
C ARG A 147 -1.56 4.53 -8.72
N VAL A 148 -1.74 4.57 -10.03
CA VAL A 148 -1.71 5.82 -10.78
C VAL A 148 -3.12 6.11 -11.27
N ILE A 149 -3.59 7.32 -11.04
CA ILE A 149 -4.87 7.81 -11.56
C ILE A 149 -4.66 9.07 -12.37
N ARG A 150 -5.53 9.31 -13.36
CA ARG A 150 -5.58 10.58 -14.07
C ARG A 150 -6.06 11.66 -13.10
N ASN A 151 -5.36 12.78 -13.05
CA ASN A 151 -5.71 13.88 -12.16
C ASN A 151 -6.68 14.87 -12.85
N ASN A 152 -7.81 14.37 -13.33
CA ASN A 152 -8.85 15.16 -13.98
C ASN A 152 -9.91 15.69 -13.00
N ARG A 153 -9.68 15.54 -11.68
CA ARG A 153 -10.61 15.94 -10.60
C ARG A 153 -11.96 15.22 -10.63
N GLU A 154 -12.06 14.06 -11.28
CA GLU A 154 -13.27 13.22 -11.31
C GLU A 154 -13.14 11.94 -10.47
N LEU A 155 -11.97 11.70 -9.90
CA LEU A 155 -11.62 10.49 -9.18
C LEU A 155 -11.33 10.79 -7.71
N GLU A 156 -11.73 9.88 -6.85
CA GLU A 156 -11.47 9.93 -5.42
C GLU A 156 -11.03 8.56 -4.90
N SER A 157 -10.25 8.57 -3.83
CA SER A 157 -9.95 7.39 -3.04
C SER A 157 -11.19 6.95 -2.27
N CYS A 158 -11.40 5.64 -2.15
CA CYS A 158 -12.56 5.04 -1.49
C CYS A 158 -12.16 3.88 -0.55
N GLY A 159 -13.06 3.53 0.38
CA GLY A 159 -12.83 2.43 1.32
C GLY A 159 -11.64 2.67 2.26
N ASP A 160 -10.78 1.67 2.40
CA ASP A 160 -9.55 1.70 3.19
C ASP A 160 -8.36 2.34 2.46
N ALA A 161 -8.65 3.17 1.46
CA ALA A 161 -7.70 3.83 0.56
C ALA A 161 -6.88 2.89 -0.34
N VAL A 162 -7.27 1.62 -0.51
CA VAL A 162 -6.61 0.74 -1.50
C VAL A 162 -7.03 1.06 -2.94
N GLY A 163 -8.15 1.75 -3.15
CA GLY A 163 -8.68 1.94 -4.49
C GLY A 163 -9.35 3.28 -4.73
N PHE A 164 -9.84 3.44 -5.96
CA PHE A 164 -10.38 4.68 -6.48
C PHE A 164 -11.73 4.47 -7.17
N SER A 165 -12.62 5.44 -7.02
CA SER A 165 -13.93 5.51 -7.67
C SER A 165 -14.09 6.80 -8.45
N ARG A 166 -14.98 6.78 -9.43
CA ARG A 166 -15.47 8.01 -10.06
C ARG A 166 -16.45 8.71 -9.12
N MET A 167 -16.29 10.01 -8.94
CA MET A 167 -17.14 10.80 -8.06
C MET A 167 -18.58 10.90 -8.58
N ALA A 168 -18.76 10.95 -9.91
CA ALA A 168 -20.06 11.17 -10.54
C ALA A 168 -21.09 10.05 -10.28
N ASP A 169 -20.64 8.80 -10.21
CA ASP A 169 -21.49 7.61 -10.09
C ASP A 169 -21.05 6.65 -8.97
N GLY A 170 -20.00 7.00 -8.21
CA GLY A 170 -19.40 6.15 -7.18
C GLY A 170 -18.78 4.87 -7.73
N LYS A 171 -18.63 4.71 -9.05
CA LYS A 171 -18.21 3.43 -9.63
C LYS A 171 -16.73 3.19 -9.41
N TYR A 172 -16.42 2.08 -8.76
CA TYR A 172 -15.05 1.64 -8.51
C TYR A 172 -14.32 1.33 -9.83
N LEU A 173 -13.10 1.82 -9.99
CA LEU A 173 -12.38 1.71 -11.27
C LEU A 173 -12.13 0.25 -11.66
N GLN A 174 -11.81 -0.64 -10.71
CA GLN A 174 -11.49 -2.04 -11.04
C GLN A 174 -12.72 -2.89 -11.37
N SER A 175 -13.94 -2.44 -11.03
CA SER A 175 -15.21 -3.04 -11.49
C SER A 175 -15.88 -2.22 -12.61
N GLY A 176 -15.20 -1.16 -13.07
CA GLY A 176 -15.58 -0.34 -14.20
C GLY A 176 -15.35 -1.01 -15.56
N PRO A 177 -15.72 -0.32 -16.65
CA PRO A 177 -15.31 -0.70 -18.00
C PRO A 177 -13.80 -0.92 -18.10
N SER A 178 -13.39 -2.01 -18.76
CA SER A 178 -11.97 -2.39 -18.87
C SER A 178 -11.09 -1.33 -19.52
N HIS A 179 -11.63 -0.53 -20.44
CA HIS A 179 -10.90 0.55 -21.11
C HIS A 179 -10.52 1.72 -20.18
N TRP A 180 -11.09 1.80 -18.97
CA TRP A 180 -10.67 2.78 -17.97
C TRP A 180 -9.28 2.50 -17.42
N LEU A 181 -8.80 1.25 -17.53
CA LEU A 181 -7.56 0.83 -16.91
C LEU A 181 -6.57 0.30 -17.94
N ALA A 182 -5.33 0.79 -17.86
CA ALA A 182 -4.19 0.19 -18.55
C ALA A 182 -3.31 -0.56 -17.55
N SER A 183 -2.63 -1.62 -18.00
CA SER A 183 -1.60 -2.29 -17.19
C SER A 183 -0.39 -1.37 -17.06
N SER A 184 0.12 -1.16 -15.84
CA SER A 184 1.38 -0.45 -15.64
C SER A 184 2.61 -1.28 -16.04
N ASN A 185 2.43 -2.60 -16.19
CA ASN A 185 3.51 -3.60 -16.33
C ASN A 185 4.53 -3.57 -15.17
N ALA A 186 4.14 -2.99 -14.04
CA ALA A 186 4.96 -2.80 -12.86
C ALA A 186 4.39 -3.52 -11.64
N ARG A 187 5.24 -3.68 -10.63
CA ARG A 187 4.93 -4.34 -9.36
C ARG A 187 4.94 -3.35 -8.22
N VAL A 188 4.03 -3.56 -7.28
CA VAL A 188 4.06 -2.95 -5.95
C VAL A 188 4.53 -4.01 -4.97
N PHE A 189 5.60 -3.70 -4.25
CA PHE A 189 6.10 -4.49 -3.14
C PHE A 189 5.47 -3.96 -1.87
N HIS A 190 4.57 -4.73 -1.27
CA HIS A 190 3.78 -4.31 -0.13
C HIS A 190 4.26 -5.03 1.14
N TYR A 191 4.82 -4.27 2.08
CA TYR A 191 5.49 -4.74 3.30
C TYR A 191 4.66 -4.54 4.58
N GLY A 192 3.34 -4.33 4.46
CA GLY A 192 2.49 -3.95 5.59
C GLY A 192 2.46 -4.95 6.73
N TRP A 193 2.82 -6.21 6.46
CA TRP A 193 2.79 -7.31 7.41
C TRP A 193 4.19 -7.87 7.73
N VAL A 194 5.25 -7.12 7.43
CA VAL A 194 6.64 -7.46 7.78
C VAL A 194 7.09 -6.58 8.94
N LYS A 195 6.87 -7.04 10.18
CA LYS A 195 7.28 -6.32 11.41
C LYS A 195 7.56 -7.32 12.54
N ASN A 196 8.26 -6.86 13.58
CA ASN A 196 8.39 -7.64 14.81
C ASN A 196 7.02 -7.83 15.51
N GLN A 197 6.93 -8.82 16.41
CA GLN A 197 5.68 -9.19 17.07
C GLN A 197 5.05 -8.03 17.87
N GLN A 198 5.84 -7.27 18.61
CA GLN A 198 5.34 -6.16 19.44
C GLN A 198 4.74 -5.04 18.57
N THR A 199 5.43 -4.66 17.50
CA THR A 199 4.96 -3.65 16.54
C THR A 199 3.74 -4.15 15.77
N MET A 200 3.69 -5.44 15.39
CA MET A 200 2.50 -6.03 14.78
C MET A 200 1.28 -5.96 15.69
N LEU A 201 1.44 -6.27 16.99
CA LEU A 201 0.36 -6.16 17.97
C LEU A 201 -0.11 -4.72 18.15
N ALA A 202 0.83 -3.77 18.24
CA ALA A 202 0.52 -2.34 18.32
C ALA A 202 -0.27 -1.86 17.08
N LYS A 203 0.17 -2.23 15.88
CA LYS A 203 -0.53 -1.93 14.62
C LYS A 203 -1.95 -2.48 14.63
N ARG A 204 -2.15 -3.73 15.03
CA ARG A 204 -3.49 -4.36 15.05
C ARG A 204 -4.44 -3.68 16.03
N ARG A 205 -3.96 -3.30 17.22
CA ARG A 205 -4.76 -2.54 18.20
C ARG A 205 -5.22 -1.21 17.61
N GLU A 206 -4.34 -0.53 16.88
CA GLU A 206 -4.71 0.70 16.20
C GLU A 206 -5.73 0.46 15.08
N GLN A 207 -5.53 -0.57 14.26
CA GLN A 207 -6.49 -0.93 13.21
C GLN A 207 -7.87 -1.29 13.82
N LEU A 208 -7.90 -2.06 14.92
CA LEU A 208 -9.13 -2.33 15.67
C LEU A 208 -9.84 -1.04 16.08
N ARG A 209 -9.10 -0.11 16.67
CA ARG A 209 -9.64 1.18 17.12
C ARG A 209 -10.16 2.03 15.96
N VAL A 210 -9.45 2.06 14.84
CA VAL A 210 -9.89 2.79 13.65
C VAL A 210 -11.16 2.16 13.09
N TYR A 211 -11.23 0.85 12.91
CA TYR A 211 -12.38 0.21 12.26
C TYR A 211 -13.63 0.15 13.15
N TYR A 212 -13.46 -0.04 14.46
CA TYR A 212 -14.56 -0.36 15.38
C TYR A 212 -14.69 0.60 16.58
N GLY A 213 -13.87 1.65 16.66
CA GLY A 213 -13.88 2.59 17.78
C GLY A 213 -13.19 2.05 19.04
N ASP A 214 -13.39 2.74 20.17
CA ASP A 214 -12.64 2.49 21.40
C ASP A 214 -13.09 1.25 22.19
N GLN A 215 -14.27 0.68 21.88
CA GLN A 215 -14.80 -0.52 22.52
C GLN A 215 -15.19 -1.59 21.48
N PRO A 216 -14.21 -2.24 20.83
CA PRO A 216 -14.50 -3.36 19.94
C PRO A 216 -15.09 -4.53 20.75
N SER A 217 -16.07 -5.22 20.17
CA SER A 217 -16.60 -6.45 20.75
C SER A 217 -15.55 -7.55 20.82
N GLU A 218 -15.77 -8.56 21.67
CA GLU A 218 -14.86 -9.70 21.76
C GLU A 218 -14.72 -10.44 20.42
N ALA A 219 -15.81 -10.52 19.65
CA ALA A 219 -15.80 -11.12 18.31
C ALA A 219 -14.97 -10.28 17.31
N GLN A 220 -15.07 -8.95 17.34
CA GLN A 220 -14.28 -8.05 16.50
C GLN A 220 -12.79 -8.11 16.86
N THR A 221 -12.49 -8.11 18.16
CA THR A 221 -11.14 -8.28 18.68
C THR A 221 -10.55 -9.60 18.25
N LYS A 222 -11.29 -10.70 18.42
CA LYS A 222 -10.89 -12.02 17.94
C LYS A 222 -10.68 -12.00 16.43
N MET A 223 -11.58 -11.43 15.63
CA MET A 223 -11.46 -11.44 14.16
C MET A 223 -10.17 -10.78 13.65
N LEU A 224 -9.82 -9.59 14.16
CA LEU A 224 -8.60 -8.88 13.75
C LEU A 224 -7.32 -9.42 14.42
N MET A 225 -7.45 -10.12 15.56
CA MET A 225 -6.32 -10.76 16.23
C MET A 225 -6.08 -12.21 15.75
N LEU A 226 -7.10 -12.92 15.25
CA LEU A 226 -7.06 -14.30 14.73
C LEU A 226 -6.29 -14.41 13.42
N GLU A 227 -6.05 -13.30 12.71
CA GLU A 227 -5.04 -13.25 11.64
C GLU A 227 -3.61 -13.22 12.20
N GLU A 228 -3.38 -13.73 13.42
CA GLU A 228 -2.04 -14.12 13.84
C GLU A 228 -1.37 -14.88 12.70
N LEU A 229 -0.18 -14.41 12.32
CA LEU A 229 0.67 -15.16 11.44
C LEU A 229 1.12 -16.39 12.22
N ASP A 230 0.26 -17.39 12.27
CA ASP A 230 0.61 -18.68 12.80
C ASP A 230 1.71 -19.24 11.90
N LEU A 231 2.75 -19.81 12.53
CA LEU A 231 3.84 -20.51 11.87
C LEU A 231 3.30 -21.56 10.88
N GLU A 232 2.13 -22.14 11.15
CA GLU A 232 1.47 -23.07 10.23
C GLU A 232 1.07 -22.42 8.89
N ASN A 233 0.46 -21.24 8.93
CA ASN A 233 0.10 -20.47 7.75
C ASN A 233 1.34 -19.88 7.06
N TYR A 234 2.36 -19.50 7.84
CA TYR A 234 3.62 -19.01 7.30
C TYR A 234 4.33 -20.07 6.43
N ARG A 235 4.25 -21.36 6.79
CA ARG A 235 4.86 -22.49 6.06
C ARG A 235 4.25 -22.76 4.68
N ILE A 236 3.08 -22.21 4.37
CA ILE A 236 2.40 -22.41 3.07
C ILE A 236 2.46 -21.16 2.17
N LEU A 237 3.09 -20.08 2.63
CA LEU A 237 3.34 -18.88 1.82
C LEU A 237 4.30 -19.17 0.67
N LYS A 238 4.21 -18.35 -0.38
CA LYS A 238 5.09 -18.43 -1.54
C LYS A 238 6.46 -17.85 -1.20
N ASP A 239 7.52 -18.56 -1.56
CA ASP A 239 8.89 -18.07 -1.38
C ASP A 239 9.22 -17.03 -2.46
N PHE A 240 9.70 -15.86 -2.04
CA PHE A 240 10.20 -14.82 -2.94
C PHE A 240 11.70 -14.99 -3.16
N ARG A 241 12.11 -15.03 -4.42
CA ARG A 241 13.50 -15.23 -4.86
C ARG A 241 14.01 -14.12 -5.79
N GLY A 242 13.22 -13.07 -5.99
CA GLY A 242 13.64 -11.91 -6.77
C GLY A 242 14.45 -10.92 -5.93
N ALA A 243 14.86 -9.82 -6.56
CA ALA A 243 15.44 -8.69 -5.87
C ALA A 243 14.35 -7.84 -5.20
N HIS A 244 14.69 -7.28 -4.04
CA HIS A 244 13.91 -6.21 -3.42
C HIS A 244 14.36 -4.86 -3.99
N PRO A 245 13.48 -3.83 -3.99
CA PRO A 245 13.87 -2.48 -4.38
C PRO A 245 15.10 -2.01 -3.60
N LYS A 246 16.04 -1.34 -4.25
CA LYS A 246 17.31 -0.90 -3.62
C LYS A 246 17.10 -0.07 -2.36
N VAL A 247 16.07 0.77 -2.34
CA VAL A 247 15.70 1.58 -1.14
C VAL A 247 15.39 0.71 0.10
N MET A 248 14.98 -0.54 -0.09
CA MET A 248 14.71 -1.50 0.99
C MET A 248 15.92 -2.32 1.42
N GLN A 249 17.06 -2.22 0.72
CA GLN A 249 18.23 -3.09 0.94
C GLN A 249 18.66 -3.15 2.42
N SER A 250 18.84 -2.00 3.06
CA SER A 250 19.25 -1.94 4.47
C SER A 250 18.25 -2.64 5.41
N ARG A 251 16.95 -2.55 5.15
CA ARG A 251 15.93 -3.25 5.96
C ARG A 251 15.99 -4.76 5.74
N VAL A 252 16.19 -5.20 4.50
CA VAL A 252 16.27 -6.62 4.13
C VAL A 252 17.54 -7.28 4.69
N GLU A 253 18.68 -6.60 4.62
CA GLU A 253 19.98 -7.10 5.12
C GLU A 253 20.00 -7.27 6.64
N ASN A 254 19.29 -6.41 7.36
CA ASN A 254 19.18 -6.48 8.83
C ASN A 254 18.05 -7.42 9.29
N ALA A 255 17.32 -8.06 8.38
CA ALA A 255 16.21 -8.92 8.71
C ALA A 255 16.61 -10.40 8.73
N ALA A 256 15.91 -11.16 9.57
CA ALA A 256 15.96 -12.62 9.54
C ALA A 256 14.65 -13.17 8.98
N ARG A 257 14.72 -14.35 8.35
CA ARG A 257 13.51 -15.13 8.06
C ARG A 257 12.83 -15.52 9.37
N LEU A 258 11.50 -15.48 9.37
CA LEU A 258 10.71 -15.79 10.57
C LEU A 258 10.93 -17.24 11.02
N ALA A 259 10.96 -18.17 10.07
CA ALA A 259 11.27 -19.58 10.33
C ALA A 259 11.82 -20.25 9.06
N PRO A 260 12.62 -21.32 9.19
CA PRO A 260 12.96 -22.15 8.05
C PRO A 260 11.69 -22.77 7.45
N ARG A 261 11.61 -22.79 6.12
CA ARG A 261 10.49 -23.41 5.40
C ARG A 261 10.96 -24.49 4.47
N ARG A 262 10.31 -25.66 4.55
CA ARG A 262 10.33 -26.65 3.47
C ARG A 262 9.49 -26.12 2.31
N ASN A 263 9.71 -26.70 1.14
CA ASN A 263 8.89 -26.38 -0.03
C ASN A 263 7.40 -26.57 0.29
N ARG A 264 6.57 -25.54 0.11
CA ARG A 264 5.13 -25.57 0.44
C ARG A 264 4.37 -26.68 -0.31
N TRP A 265 4.86 -27.11 -1.48
CA TRP A 265 4.30 -28.22 -2.23
C TRP A 265 4.39 -29.57 -1.48
N LEU A 266 5.27 -29.67 -0.47
CA LEU A 266 5.41 -30.84 0.40
C LEU A 266 4.56 -30.74 1.67
N ASN A 267 3.75 -29.70 1.80
CA ASN A 267 2.92 -29.46 2.98
C ASN A 267 1.44 -29.69 2.62
N TRP A 268 0.81 -30.73 3.18
CA TRP A 268 -0.59 -31.07 2.89
C TRP A 268 -1.56 -29.90 3.16
N ARG A 269 -1.24 -29.02 4.10
CA ARG A 269 -2.05 -27.83 4.41
C ARG A 269 -2.09 -26.84 3.26
N PHE A 270 -1.07 -26.81 2.41
CA PHE A 270 -1.10 -26.00 1.20
C PHE A 270 -2.26 -26.43 0.30
N TYR A 271 -2.43 -27.73 0.09
CA TYR A 271 -3.54 -28.26 -0.70
C TYR A 271 -4.90 -28.04 -0.04
N ARG A 272 -4.97 -28.10 1.30
CA ARG A 272 -6.17 -27.71 2.06
C ARG A 272 -6.56 -26.26 1.77
N GLU A 273 -5.61 -25.32 1.81
CA GLU A 273 -5.90 -23.91 1.52
C GLU A 273 -6.19 -23.66 0.04
N VAL A 274 -5.57 -24.42 -0.88
CA VAL A 274 -5.92 -24.39 -2.31
C VAL A 274 -7.36 -24.86 -2.52
N ALA A 275 -7.79 -25.94 -1.87
CA ALA A 275 -9.18 -26.40 -1.96
C ALA A 275 -10.18 -25.37 -1.40
N ARG A 276 -9.80 -24.66 -0.32
CA ARG A 276 -10.67 -23.66 0.33
C ARG A 276 -10.71 -22.32 -0.41
N ARG A 277 -9.58 -21.85 -0.95
CA ARG A 277 -9.40 -20.47 -1.44
C ARG A 277 -9.06 -20.39 -2.93
N GLY A 278 -8.89 -21.53 -3.59
CA GLY A 278 -8.38 -21.65 -4.95
C GLY A 278 -6.85 -21.59 -5.04
N PHE A 279 -6.30 -22.08 -6.14
CA PHE A 279 -4.88 -21.97 -6.47
C PHE A 279 -4.59 -20.57 -7.02
N ARG A 280 -3.68 -19.83 -6.38
CA ARG A 280 -3.31 -18.45 -6.75
C ARG A 280 -1.81 -18.25 -6.95
N GLY A 281 -1.13 -19.30 -7.40
CA GLY A 281 0.29 -19.23 -7.78
C GLY A 281 1.23 -19.79 -6.74
#